data_AF-A0A524PA86-F1
#
_entry.id   AF-A0A524PA86-F1
#
_cell.length_a   1.000
_cell.length_b   1.000
_cell.length_c   1.000
_cell.angle_alpha   90.00
_cell.angle_beta   90.00
_cell.angle_gamma   90.00
#
_symmetry.space_group_name_H-M   'P 1'
#
loop_
_entity.id
_entity.type
_entity.pdbx_description
1 polymer ?
#
loop_
_entity_poly.entity_id
_entity_poly.type
_entity_poly.pdbx_seq_one_letter_code
_entity_poly.pdbx_strand_id
1 'polypeptide(L)'
;MLSVMAADRFGLLLLTIALFSLANSLLSPAISALTSKRTTLSQGMTMGVSNAFGSLGRIFGPALGGVLFDVSWSIPFLSAAGVMLIGYFVSTRIENSHESLQTPVCKA
;
A
#
# COMPACT_ATOMS: atom_id res chain seq x y z
N MET A 1 -16.82 -8.96 2.10
CA MET A 1 -18.21 -8.70 1.64
C MET A 1 -19.31 -9.20 2.59
N LEU A 2 -19.00 -9.92 3.69
CA LEU A 2 -20.01 -10.35 4.67
C LEU A 2 -20.62 -9.20 5.49
N SER A 3 -19.96 -8.04 5.57
CA SER A 3 -20.42 -6.88 6.36
C SER A 3 -21.53 -6.05 5.70
N VAL A 4 -21.93 -6.36 4.45
CA VAL A 4 -22.86 -5.54 3.65
C VAL A 4 -24.25 -6.18 3.51
N MET A 5 -24.40 -7.48 3.74
CA MET A 5 -25.67 -8.21 3.60
C MET A 5 -26.50 -8.25 4.89
N ALA A 6 -26.53 -7.15 5.65
CA ALA A 6 -27.49 -6.95 6.74
C ALA A 6 -28.02 -5.53 6.61
N ALA A 7 -29.10 -5.38 5.84
CA ALA A 7 -29.67 -4.12 5.38
C ALA A 7 -30.30 -3.22 6.49
N ASP A 8 -29.88 -3.36 7.75
CA ASP A 8 -30.39 -2.60 8.90
C ASP A 8 -29.44 -1.49 9.40
N ARG A 9 -28.23 -1.36 8.82
CA ARG A 9 -27.20 -0.45 9.36
C ARG A 9 -26.45 0.31 8.26
N PHE A 10 -27.14 1.12 7.46
CA PHE A 10 -26.50 2.12 6.58
C PHE A 10 -25.44 2.95 7.33
N GLY A 11 -25.69 3.26 8.60
CA GLY A 11 -24.72 3.93 9.47
C GLY A 11 -23.41 3.16 9.72
N LEU A 12 -23.43 1.82 9.72
CA LEU A 12 -22.23 0.99 9.95
C LEU A 12 -21.40 0.85 8.65
N LEU A 13 -22.05 0.91 7.49
CA LEU A 13 -21.41 1.07 6.19
C LEU A 13 -20.67 2.41 6.09
N LEU A 14 -21.35 3.51 6.46
CA LEU A 14 -20.71 4.83 6.49
C LEU A 14 -19.53 4.87 7.46
N LEU A 15 -19.69 4.28 8.65
CA LEU A 15 -18.61 4.22 9.65
C LEU A 15 -17.39 3.45 9.14
N THR A 16 -17.59 2.28 8.53
CA THR A 16 -16.48 1.46 8.02
C THR A 16 -15.74 2.12 6.86
N ILE A 17 -16.47 2.72 5.92
CA ILE A 17 -15.87 3.47 4.80
C ILE A 17 -15.15 4.73 5.31
N ALA A 18 -15.73 5.43 6.28
CA ALA A 18 -15.11 6.62 6.89
C ALA A 18 -13.80 6.25 7.61
N LEU A 19 -13.80 5.20 8.43
CA LEU A 19 -12.60 4.73 9.12
C LEU A 19 -11.52 4.26 8.14
N PHE A 20 -11.90 3.52 7.10
CA PHE A 20 -10.95 3.07 6.07
C PHE A 20 -10.37 4.24 5.28
N SER A 21 -11.20 5.21 4.88
CA SER A 21 -10.76 6.40 4.16
C SER A 21 -9.84 7.28 5.01
N LEU A 22 -10.14 7.40 6.31
CA LEU A 22 -9.32 8.14 7.26
C LEU A 22 -7.94 7.46 7.41
N ALA A 23 -7.92 6.14 7.59
CA ALA A 23 -6.69 5.38 7.65
C ALA A 23 -5.84 5.54 6.39
N ASN A 24 -6.44 5.42 5.21
CA ASN A 24 -5.73 5.60 3.93
C ASN A 24 -5.22 7.04 3.74
N SER A 25 -5.98 8.04 4.19
CA SER A 25 -5.59 9.45 4.13
C SER A 25 -4.43 9.80 5.05
N LEU A 26 -4.33 9.14 6.20
CA LEU A 26 -3.20 9.29 7.13
C LEU A 26 -1.97 8.50 6.66
N LEU A 27 -2.19 7.38 5.97
CA LEU A 27 -1.12 6.51 5.48
C LEU A 27 -0.27 7.18 4.38
N SER A 28 -0.91 7.87 3.43
CA SER A 28 -0.22 8.58 2.33
C SER A 28 0.85 9.60 2.80
N PRO A 29 0.55 10.55 3.71
CA PRO A 29 1.55 11.47 4.24
C PRO A 29 2.54 10.79 5.20
N ALA A 30 2.13 9.76 5.95
CA ALA A 30 3.03 9.01 6.84
C ALA A 30 4.12 8.26 6.05
N ILE A 31 3.75 7.59 4.95
CA ILE A 31 4.70 6.95 4.03
C ILE A 31 5.63 8.01 3.43
N SER A 32 5.06 9.12 2.92
CA SER A 32 5.84 10.20 2.31
C SER A 32 6.85 10.82 3.29
N ALA A 33 6.46 11.02 4.55
CA ALA A 33 7.33 11.53 5.60
C ALA A 33 8.43 10.54 6.00
N LEU A 34 8.09 9.24 6.11
CA LEU A 34 9.06 8.19 6.45
C LEU A 34 10.09 8.01 5.33
N THR A 35 9.65 8.03 4.07
CA THR A 35 10.53 7.99 2.90
C THR A 35 11.45 9.21 2.87
N SER A 36 10.92 10.42 3.08
CA SER A 36 11.71 11.66 3.11
C SER A 36 12.77 11.66 4.22
N LYS A 37 12.50 11.01 5.36
CA LYS A 37 13.44 10.94 6.49
C LYS A 37 14.52 9.87 6.31
N ARG A 38 14.29 8.87 5.45
CA ARG A 38 15.21 7.76 5.18
C ARG A 38 16.03 7.94 3.90
N THR A 39 15.73 8.97 3.10
CA THR A 39 16.45 9.28 1.86
C THR A 39 17.78 9.98 2.07
N THR A 40 18.84 9.39 1.52
CA THR A 40 20.17 9.99 1.34
C THR A 40 20.34 10.71 0.00
N LEU A 41 19.44 10.48 -0.98
CA LEU A 41 19.39 11.14 -2.29
C LEU A 41 18.38 12.31 -2.31
N SER A 42 18.43 13.13 -3.37
CA SER A 42 17.49 14.26 -3.54
C SER A 42 16.04 13.79 -3.39
N GLN A 43 15.34 14.39 -2.43
CA GLN A 43 13.98 14.01 -2.02
C GLN A 43 13.02 13.91 -3.24
N GLY A 44 13.22 14.76 -4.25
CA GLY A 44 12.44 14.77 -5.49
C GLY A 44 12.60 13.50 -6.36
N MET A 45 13.81 12.94 -6.47
CA MET A 45 14.02 11.70 -7.26
C MET A 45 13.36 10.49 -6.58
N THR A 46 13.50 10.36 -5.26
CA THR A 46 12.92 9.23 -4.53
C THR A 46 11.39 9.32 -4.49
N MET A 47 10.84 10.52 -4.27
CA MET A 47 9.39 10.74 -4.38
C MET A 47 8.90 10.51 -5.82
N GLY A 48 9.70 10.82 -6.84
CA GLY A 48 9.40 10.55 -8.24
C GLY A 48 9.29 9.05 -8.54
N VAL A 49 10.27 8.25 -8.08
CA VAL A 49 10.25 6.78 -8.23
C VAL A 49 9.09 6.15 -7.46
N SER A 50 8.81 6.61 -6.23
CA SER A 50 7.66 6.15 -5.45
C SER A 50 6.32 6.44 -6.15
N ASN A 51 6.16 7.63 -6.72
CA ASN A 51 4.98 7.98 -7.52
C ASN A 51 4.87 7.19 -8.83
N ALA A 52 6.00 6.85 -9.46
CA ALA A 52 6.03 6.00 -10.65
C ALA A 52 5.54 4.59 -10.33
N PHE A 53 6.01 3.98 -9.24
CA PHE A 53 5.49 2.69 -8.76
C PHE A 53 4.00 2.75 -8.38
N GLY A 54 3.56 3.82 -7.71
CA GLY A 54 2.14 4.02 -7.41
C GLY A 54 1.28 4.15 -8.67
N SER A 55 1.77 4.81 -9.71
CA SER A 55 1.08 4.93 -11.00
C SER A 55 1.04 3.60 -11.76
N LEU A 56 2.14 2.83 -11.75
CA LEU A 56 2.15 1.46 -12.26
C LEU A 56 1.11 0.59 -11.55
N GLY A 57 1.06 0.64 -10.22
CA GLY A 57 0.05 -0.08 -9.44
C GLY A 57 -1.39 0.32 -9.78
N ARG A 58 -1.65 1.60 -10.06
CA ARG A 58 -2.98 2.08 -10.48
C ARG A 58 -3.38 1.66 -11.89
N ILE A 59 -2.42 1.44 -12.79
CA ILE A 59 -2.68 0.93 -14.15
C ILE A 59 -2.86 -0.59 -14.12
N PHE A 60 -1.90 -1.30 -13.54
CA PHE A 60 -1.89 -2.76 -13.51
C PHE A 60 -2.90 -3.36 -12.53
N GLY A 61 -3.23 -2.66 -11.43
CA GLY A 61 -4.13 -3.15 -10.39
C GLY A 61 -5.54 -3.47 -10.91
N PRO A 62 -6.26 -2.50 -11.50
CA PRO A 62 -7.58 -2.74 -12.09
C PRO A 62 -7.51 -3.66 -13.32
N ALA A 63 -6.45 -3.56 -14.14
CA ALA A 63 -6.28 -4.39 -15.32
C ALA A 63 -6.16 -5.88 -14.96
N LEU A 64 -5.26 -6.22 -14.03
CA LEU A 64 -5.12 -7.59 -13.51
C LEU A 64 -6.34 -8.00 -12.69
N GLY A 65 -6.88 -7.11 -11.85
CA GLY A 65 -8.05 -7.37 -11.03
C GLY A 65 -9.30 -7.70 -11.85
N GLY A 66 -9.52 -6.99 -12.97
CA GLY A 66 -10.63 -7.22 -13.89
C GLY A 66 -10.52 -8.55 -14.63
N VAL A 67 -9.33 -8.89 -15.15
CA VAL A 67 -9.10 -10.20 -15.80
C VAL A 67 -9.29 -11.35 -14.82
N LEU A 68 -8.86 -11.20 -13.56
CA LEU A 68 -9.04 -12.21 -12.52
C LEU A 68 -10.50 -12.33 -12.05
N PHE A 69 -11.28 -11.25 -12.16
CA PHE A 69 -12.70 -11.24 -11.83
C PHE A 69 -13.51 -12.09 -12.80
N ASP A 70 -13.18 -12.07 -14.10
CA ASP A 70 -13.88 -12.84 -15.13
C ASP A 70 -13.78 -14.35 -14.93
N VAL A 71 -12.71 -14.84 -14.29
CA VAL A 71 -12.49 -16.28 -14.06
C VAL A 71 -13.31 -16.78 -12.87
N SER A 72 -13.33 -16.04 -11.75
CA SER A 72 -14.26 -16.29 -10.65
C SER A 72 -14.18 -15.22 -9.56
N TRP A 73 -15.29 -15.04 -8.84
CA TRP A 73 -15.45 -13.95 -7.88
C TRP A 73 -14.50 -14.00 -6.65
N SER A 74 -13.91 -15.17 -6.34
CA SER A 74 -12.99 -15.34 -5.20
C SER A 74 -11.49 -15.21 -5.56
N ILE A 75 -11.12 -15.37 -6.82
CA ILE A 75 -9.73 -15.33 -7.26
C ILE A 75 -9.02 -13.97 -7.04
N PRO A 76 -9.65 -12.80 -7.29
CA PRO A 76 -8.94 -11.53 -7.10
C PRO A 76 -8.54 -11.27 -5.64
N PHE A 77 -9.26 -11.83 -4.67
CA PHE A 77 -8.87 -11.75 -3.25
C PHE A 77 -7.69 -12.67 -2.93
N LEU A 78 -7.68 -13.88 -3.49
CA LEU A 78 -6.60 -14.84 -3.28
C LEU A 78 -5.28 -14.36 -3.94
N SER A 79 -5.37 -13.75 -5.11
CA SER A 79 -4.22 -13.14 -5.78
C SER A 79 -3.72 -11.91 -5.03
N ALA A 80 -4.60 -11.05 -4.52
CA ALA A 80 -4.20 -9.91 -3.69
C ALA A 80 -3.48 -10.36 -2.42
N ALA A 81 -3.98 -11.39 -1.74
CA ALA A 81 -3.32 -11.99 -0.58
C ALA A 81 -1.92 -12.54 -0.96
N GLY A 82 -1.81 -13.22 -2.10
CA GLY A 82 -0.53 -13.72 -2.61
C GLY A 82 0.48 -12.61 -2.90
N VAL A 83 0.06 -11.54 -3.59
CA VAL A 83 0.91 -10.38 -3.89
C VAL A 83 1.37 -9.69 -2.60
N MET A 84 0.49 -9.56 -1.61
CA MET A 84 0.82 -8.95 -0.32
C MET A 84 1.81 -9.81 0.48
N LEU A 85 1.67 -11.14 0.43
CA LEU A 85 2.57 -12.09 1.08
C LEU A 85 3.96 -12.09 0.44
N ILE A 86 4.02 -12.06 -0.89
CA ILE A 86 5.28 -11.89 -1.64
C ILE A 86 5.93 -10.55 -1.28
N GLY A 87 5.15 -9.46 -1.26
CA GLY A 87 5.64 -8.14 -0.86
C GLY A 87 6.20 -8.13 0.56
N TYR A 88 5.52 -8.78 1.51
CA TYR A 88 6.00 -8.93 2.89
C TYR A 88 7.32 -9.73 2.96
N PHE A 89 7.41 -10.84 2.24
CA PHE A 89 8.64 -11.64 2.19
C PHE A 89 9.81 -10.88 1.57
N VAL A 90 9.56 -10.10 0.51
CA VAL A 90 10.58 -9.23 -0.10
C VAL A 90 10.98 -8.11 0.85
N SER A 91 10.03 -7.48 1.53
CA SER A 91 10.31 -6.40 2.51
C SER A 91 11.20 -6.89 3.65
N THR A 92 10.91 -8.06 4.23
CA THR A 92 11.73 -8.63 5.32
C THR A 92 13.14 -9.01 4.86
N ARG A 93 13.33 -9.35 3.57
CA ARG A 93 14.66 -9.61 2.98
C ARG A 93 15.44 -8.33 2.71
N ILE A 94 14.77 -7.26 2.31
CA ILE A 94 15.38 -5.96 2.02
C ILE A 94 15.73 -5.22 3.32
N GLU A 95 14.89 -5.33 4.36
CA GLU A 95 15.15 -4.71 5.67
C GLU A 95 16.46 -5.20 6.30
N ASN A 96 16.81 -6.47 6.09
CA ASN A 96 18.10 -7.04 6.52
C ASN A 96 19.34 -6.40 5.85
N SER A 97 19.18 -5.69 4.72
CA SER A 97 20.28 -4.99 4.04
C SER A 97 20.36 -3.50 4.40
N HIS A 98 19.37 -2.95 5.10
CA HIS A 98 19.31 -1.52 5.47
C HIS A 98 19.82 -1.23 6.90
N GLU A 99 20.08 -2.27 7.69
CA GLU A 99 20.74 -2.19 9.01
C GLU A 99 22.23 -1.81 8.89
N SER A 100 22.92 -2.18 7.79
CA SER A 100 24.37 -1.96 7.63
C SER A 100 24.80 -0.56 7.16
N LEU A 101 23.85 0.38 7.00
CA LEU A 101 24.14 1.76 6.53
C LEU A 101 23.46 2.86 7.36
N GLN A 102 22.94 2.54 8.55
CA GLN A 102 22.59 3.56 9.55
C GLN A 102 23.85 4.02 10.31
N THR A 103 24.81 4.60 9.61
CA THR A 103 25.78 5.52 10.24
C THR A 103 25.19 6.93 10.28
N PRO A 104 25.44 7.68 11.37
CA PRO A 104 24.66 8.84 11.76
C PRO A 104 24.94 9.99 10.80
N VAL A 105 23.91 10.53 10.16
CA VAL A 105 24.05 11.83 9.50
C VAL A 105 23.06 12.80 10.14
N CYS A 106 23.56 13.31 11.26
CA CYS A 106 23.43 14.65 11.81
C CYS A 106 22.23 15.50 11.33
N LYS A 107 21.39 15.80 12.33
CA LYS A 107 20.71 17.07 12.54
C LYS A 107 21.63 18.25 12.18
N ALA A 108 21.22 19.09 11.24
CA ALA A 108 21.71 20.45 11.06
C ALA A 108 20.53 21.32 10.64
#